data_AF-A0A537EF72-F1
#
_entry.id   AF-A0A537EF72-F1
#
_cell.length_a   1.000
_cell.length_b   1.000
_cell.length_c   1.000
_cell.angle_alpha   90.00
_cell.angle_beta   90.00
_cell.angle_gamma   90.00
#
_symmetry.space_group_name_H-M   'P 1'
#
loop_
_entity.id
_entity.type
_entity.pdbx_description
1 polymer ?
#
loop_
_entity_poly.entity_id
_entity_poly.type
_entity_poly.pdbx_seq_one_letter_code
_entity_poly.pdbx_strand_id
1 'polypeptide(L)'
;MGVVLGNEERREDFFAFGGYCYILPIGTDRLCFWYHTSTETMKPTTGVLKQLGFKRESEIRFHGLRLMMVDTRSLKPLLSIPNLEVRRKSGEAPVEFVSDKVAETNVSYPEELGRLTHQFPDAMHSIGELLVLGSVVAHGPRNQTIWVMKPSENMIEVLPMEWWNHGDYDYGYEWVTKIARDPKTGNIVGEGVRILPFLLDKSGNFLGWMEES
;
A
#
# COMPACT_ATOMS: atom_id res chain seq x y z
N MET A 1 8.64 16.74 7.87
CA MET A 1 8.92 15.30 7.72
C MET A 1 9.17 14.95 6.24
N GLY A 2 10.34 14.39 5.91
CA GLY A 2 10.86 14.21 4.55
C GLY A 2 10.54 12.86 3.93
N VAL A 3 10.14 12.82 2.64
CA VAL A 3 9.91 11.61 1.87
C VAL A 3 11.05 11.44 0.87
N VAL A 4 11.77 10.32 0.94
CA VAL A 4 12.85 9.97 0.00
C VAL A 4 12.80 8.50 -0.34
N LEU A 5 13.13 8.15 -1.58
CA LEU A 5 13.18 6.77 -2.07
C LEU A 5 14.62 6.24 -1.93
N GLY A 6 14.89 5.33 -0.99
CA GLY A 6 16.20 4.70 -0.86
C GLY A 6 16.28 3.67 0.27
N ASN A 7 16.73 2.47 -0.07
CA ASN A 7 16.79 1.31 0.83
C ASN A 7 17.83 1.49 1.96
N GLU A 8 17.49 0.90 3.10
CA GLU A 8 18.32 0.59 4.27
C GLU A 8 18.63 1.69 5.31
N GLU A 9 18.50 1.25 6.57
CA GLU A 9 18.78 1.89 7.87
C GLU A 9 17.74 2.87 8.45
N ARG A 10 16.94 2.29 9.35
CA ARG A 10 16.00 2.96 10.26
C ARG A 10 16.67 4.07 11.07
N ARG A 11 16.25 5.30 10.80
CA ARG A 11 16.08 6.35 11.82
C ARG A 11 14.59 6.69 11.86
N GLU A 12 14.06 6.90 13.06
CA GLU A 12 12.62 7.11 13.33
C GLU A 12 12.02 8.37 12.67
N ASP A 13 12.83 9.12 11.91
CA ASP A 13 12.49 10.40 11.28
C ASP A 13 12.38 10.37 9.74
N PHE A 14 12.63 9.21 9.10
CA PHE A 14 12.68 9.08 7.63
C PHE A 14 11.95 7.82 7.13
N PHE A 15 11.17 7.96 6.06
CA PHE A 15 10.49 6.84 5.38
C PHE A 15 10.99 6.69 3.96
N ALA A 16 11.41 5.47 3.62
CA ALA A 16 11.81 5.08 2.28
C ALA A 16 10.80 4.12 1.63
N PHE A 17 10.33 4.46 0.42
CA PHE A 17 9.43 3.57 -0.32
C PHE A 17 10.20 2.62 -1.21
N GLY A 18 10.50 1.43 -0.69
CA GLY A 18 10.72 0.22 -1.46
C GLY A 18 9.44 -0.61 -1.48
N GLY A 19 8.67 -0.53 -2.57
CA GLY A 19 7.40 -1.26 -2.73
C GLY A 19 6.14 -0.48 -2.31
N TYR A 20 5.10 -0.58 -3.14
CA TYR A 20 3.68 -0.21 -2.99
C TYR A 20 3.37 0.94 -1.99
N CYS A 21 3.67 2.17 -2.41
CA CYS A 21 3.10 3.38 -1.82
C CYS A 21 2.07 3.96 -2.79
N TYR A 22 0.91 4.32 -2.25
CA TYR A 22 -0.19 4.86 -3.02
C TYR A 22 -0.53 6.27 -2.54
N ILE A 23 -1.08 7.09 -3.43
CA ILE A 23 -1.27 8.52 -3.20
C ILE A 23 -2.69 8.91 -3.60
N LEU A 24 -3.38 9.63 -2.72
CA LEU A 24 -4.66 10.28 -2.98
C LEU A 24 -4.55 11.79 -2.74
N PRO A 25 -4.77 12.64 -3.75
CA PRO A 25 -4.92 14.07 -3.54
C PRO A 25 -6.26 14.39 -2.84
N ILE A 26 -6.20 15.29 -1.85
CA ILE A 26 -7.36 15.74 -1.08
C ILE A 26 -7.43 17.25 -1.18
N GLY A 27 -8.39 17.75 -1.96
CA GLY A 27 -8.44 19.16 -2.29
C GLY A 27 -7.17 19.60 -3.04
N THR A 28 -6.74 20.84 -2.79
CA THR A 28 -5.55 21.43 -3.43
C THR A 28 -4.31 21.44 -2.53
N ASP A 29 -4.48 21.18 -1.24
CA ASP A 29 -3.46 21.44 -0.22
C ASP A 29 -3.05 20.19 0.59
N ARG A 30 -3.59 19.01 0.29
CA ARG A 30 -3.27 17.79 1.05
C ARG A 30 -3.05 16.57 0.16
N LEU A 31 -2.18 15.69 0.63
CA LEU A 31 -2.00 14.34 0.10
C LEU A 31 -2.18 13.33 1.22
N CYS A 32 -2.89 12.24 0.93
CA CYS A 32 -2.90 11.05 1.77
C CYS A 32 -2.11 9.95 1.09
N PHE A 33 -1.18 9.35 1.83
CA PHE A 33 -0.40 8.20 1.41
C PHE A 33 -0.70 7.00 2.28
N TRP A 34 -0.54 5.80 1.74
CA TRP A 34 -0.57 4.59 2.54
C TRP A 34 0.41 3.55 2.04
N TYR A 35 0.86 2.73 2.98
CA TYR A 35 1.79 1.63 2.74
C TYR A 35 1.61 0.54 3.78
N HIS A 36 2.04 -0.66 3.42
CA HIS A 36 2.00 -1.81 4.32
C HIS A 36 3.07 -1.68 5.42
N THR A 37 2.67 -1.95 6.65
CA THR A 37 3.58 -2.03 7.79
C THR A 37 4.05 -3.46 7.97
N SER A 38 5.34 -3.64 8.26
CA SER A 38 5.94 -4.95 8.44
C SER A 38 7.06 -4.96 9.48
N THR A 39 7.30 -6.13 10.05
CA THR A 39 8.52 -6.44 10.78
C THR A 39 9.32 -7.44 9.97
N GLU A 40 10.58 -7.11 9.71
CA GLU A 40 11.54 -8.04 9.15
C GLU A 40 12.35 -8.67 10.29
N THR A 41 12.33 -9.99 10.36
CA THR A 41 13.19 -10.76 11.26
C THR A 41 14.29 -11.42 10.45
N MET A 42 15.55 -11.11 10.80
CA MET A 42 16.72 -11.73 10.21
C MET A 42 17.01 -13.06 10.89
N LYS A 43 17.01 -14.14 10.12
CA LYS A 43 17.42 -15.46 10.57
C LYS A 43 18.80 -15.82 9.98
N PRO A 44 19.64 -16.54 10.75
CA PRO A 44 20.84 -17.14 10.19
C PRO A 44 20.45 -18.10 9.07
N THR A 45 21.08 -18.01 7.90
CA THR A 45 20.90 -18.98 6.82
C THR A 45 21.31 -20.38 7.28
N THR A 46 20.50 -21.38 6.99
CA THR A 46 20.80 -22.79 7.30
C THR A 46 20.80 -23.67 6.02
N GLY A 47 21.43 -24.84 6.09
CA GLY A 47 21.40 -25.83 5.00
C GLY A 47 21.98 -25.36 3.66
N VAL A 48 21.27 -25.65 2.57
CA VAL A 48 21.70 -25.44 1.17
C VAL A 48 21.93 -23.96 0.85
N LEU A 49 21.15 -23.05 1.44
CA LEU A 49 21.29 -21.61 1.21
C LEU A 49 22.61 -21.06 1.77
N LYS A 50 23.07 -21.61 2.91
CA LYS A 50 24.40 -21.32 3.45
C LYS A 50 25.52 -21.86 2.53
N GLN A 51 25.32 -23.04 1.93
CA GLN A 51 26.27 -23.62 0.97
C GLN A 51 26.35 -22.83 -0.34
N LEU A 52 25.24 -22.18 -0.74
CA LEU A 52 25.16 -21.27 -1.90
C LEU A 52 25.65 -19.84 -1.60
N GLY A 53 26.19 -19.59 -0.40
CA GLY A 53 26.80 -18.30 -0.05
C GLY A 53 25.83 -17.21 0.42
N PHE A 54 24.54 -17.53 0.59
CA PHE A 54 23.59 -16.60 1.21
C PHE A 54 23.90 -16.47 2.70
N LYS A 55 24.07 -15.22 3.17
CA LYS A 55 24.51 -14.93 4.54
C LYS A 55 23.36 -14.71 5.53
N ARG A 56 22.15 -14.45 5.06
CA ARG A 56 20.96 -14.17 5.87
C ARG A 56 19.70 -14.60 5.12
N GLU A 57 18.76 -15.19 5.84
CA GLU A 57 17.36 -15.32 5.43
C GLU A 57 16.58 -14.23 6.15
N SER A 58 15.73 -13.49 5.46
CA SER A 58 14.81 -12.56 6.11
C SER A 58 13.37 -13.04 5.98
N GLU A 59 12.66 -13.00 7.10
CA GLU A 59 11.23 -13.26 7.17
C GLU A 59 10.52 -11.93 7.40
N ILE A 60 9.73 -11.48 6.43
CA ILE A 60 8.93 -10.26 6.52
C ILE A 60 7.51 -10.63 6.93
N ARG A 61 7.08 -10.16 8.10
CA ARG A 61 5.71 -10.28 8.57
C ARG A 61 5.00 -8.94 8.44
N PHE A 62 3.91 -8.90 7.69
CA PHE A 62 3.07 -7.72 7.54
C PHE A 62 2.01 -7.68 8.65
N HIS A 63 1.75 -6.47 9.16
CA HIS A 63 0.87 -6.26 10.32
C HIS A 63 -0.36 -5.43 10.03
N GLY A 64 -0.36 -4.69 8.93
CA GLY A 64 -1.39 -3.69 8.68
C GLY A 64 -0.98 -2.67 7.64
N LEU A 65 -1.73 -1.58 7.61
CA LEU A 65 -1.51 -0.41 6.79
C LEU A 65 -1.24 0.80 7.69
N ARG A 66 -0.37 1.68 7.23
CA ARG A 66 -0.23 3.02 7.80
C ARG A 66 -0.71 4.02 6.78
N LEU A 67 -1.59 4.91 7.22
CA LEU A 67 -2.10 6.03 6.45
C LEU A 67 -1.51 7.32 7.01
N MET A 68 -1.01 8.18 6.13
CA MET A 68 -0.41 9.46 6.49
C MET A 68 -0.96 10.56 5.60
N MET A 69 -1.47 11.63 6.21
CA MET A 69 -1.87 12.85 5.52
C MET A 69 -0.85 13.95 5.76
N VAL A 70 -0.48 14.67 4.70
CA VAL A 70 0.48 15.78 4.75
C VAL A 70 -0.06 17.04 4.09
N ASP A 71 0.47 18.21 4.47
CA ASP A 71 0.12 19.50 3.88
C ASP A 71 1.07 19.85 2.73
N THR A 72 0.56 19.89 1.49
CA THR A 72 1.40 20.17 0.32
C THR A 72 1.94 21.59 0.28
N ARG A 73 1.32 22.55 0.98
CA ARG A 73 1.81 23.94 1.05
C ARG A 73 3.06 24.07 1.91
N SER A 74 3.28 23.10 2.80
CA SER A 74 4.49 23.02 3.62
C SER A 74 5.64 22.29 2.93
N LEU A 75 5.45 21.79 1.70
CA LEU A 75 6.49 21.09 0.94
C LEU A 75 7.69 22.01 0.73
N LYS A 76 8.84 21.56 1.22
CA LYS A 76 10.14 22.21 1.02
C LYS A 76 11.12 21.18 0.47
N PRO A 77 12.09 21.58 -0.37
CA PRO A 77 13.16 20.68 -0.78
C PRO A 77 13.88 20.11 0.44
N LEU A 78 14.13 18.81 0.43
CA LEU A 78 15.02 18.19 1.41
C LEU A 78 16.46 18.34 0.90
N LEU A 79 17.25 19.15 1.60
CA LEU A 79 18.56 19.60 1.09
C LEU A 79 19.64 18.51 1.15
N SER A 80 19.49 17.53 2.04
CA SER A 80 20.27 16.29 2.06
C SER A 80 19.70 15.34 3.11
N ILE A 81 19.74 14.03 2.84
CA ILE A 81 19.72 13.01 3.89
C ILE A 81 21.17 12.56 4.11
N PRO A 82 21.74 12.79 5.31
CA PRO A 82 23.08 12.31 5.62
C PRO A 82 23.16 10.79 5.41
N ASN A 83 24.17 10.35 4.64
CA ASN A 83 24.49 8.94 4.37
C ASN A 83 23.51 8.18 3.46
N LEU A 84 22.62 8.85 2.73
CA LEU A 84 21.75 8.18 1.78
C LEU A 84 22.37 8.13 0.37
N GLU A 85 22.87 6.97 -0.05
CA GLU A 85 23.25 6.71 -1.44
C GLU A 85 22.03 6.31 -2.28
N VAL A 86 21.33 7.28 -2.87
CA VAL A 86 20.26 6.97 -3.83
C VAL A 86 20.86 6.77 -5.23
N ARG A 87 21.00 5.52 -5.67
CA ARG A 87 21.33 5.20 -7.07
C ARG A 87 20.07 4.92 -7.87
N ARG A 88 19.66 5.85 -8.75
CA ARG A 88 18.70 5.54 -9.81
C ARG A 88 19.39 4.78 -10.94
N LYS A 89 18.71 3.82 -11.56
CA LYS A 89 19.17 3.21 -12.83
C LYS A 89 19.31 4.24 -13.96
N SER A 90 18.62 5.38 -13.87
CA SER A 90 18.56 6.41 -14.91
C SER A 90 19.60 7.54 -14.79
N GLY A 91 20.48 7.53 -13.78
CA GLY A 91 21.48 8.60 -13.59
C GLY A 91 20.93 9.96 -13.14
N GLU A 92 19.61 10.08 -12.95
CA GLU A 92 18.97 11.27 -12.39
C GLU A 92 19.09 11.31 -10.86
N ALA A 93 19.30 12.51 -10.31
CA ALA A 93 19.23 12.72 -8.87
C ALA A 93 17.77 12.54 -8.36
N PRO A 94 17.56 11.98 -7.16
CA PRO A 94 16.23 11.95 -6.55
C PRO A 94 15.69 13.36 -6.33
N VAL A 95 14.37 13.50 -6.41
CA VAL A 95 13.68 14.70 -5.92
C VAL A 95 13.14 14.39 -4.54
N GLU A 96 13.57 15.15 -3.55
CA GLU A 96 13.32 14.89 -2.14
C GLU A 96 12.59 16.08 -1.52
N PHE A 97 11.52 15.82 -0.76
CA PHE A 97 10.73 16.88 -0.13
C PHE A 97 10.41 16.58 1.31
N VAL A 98 10.29 17.63 2.12
CA VAL A 98 9.81 17.63 3.51
C VAL A 98 8.50 18.37 3.61
N SER A 99 7.51 17.78 4.29
CA SER A 99 6.20 18.36 4.53
C SER A 99 5.75 18.10 5.96
N ASP A 100 4.88 18.97 6.47
CA ASP A 100 4.26 18.84 7.79
C ASP A 100 3.18 17.75 7.75
N LYS A 101 3.22 16.88 8.76
CA LYS A 101 2.24 15.81 8.94
C LYS A 101 0.95 16.42 9.49
N VAL A 102 -0.14 16.24 8.76
CA VAL A 102 -1.48 16.68 9.17
C VAL A 102 -2.12 15.63 10.08
N ALA A 103 -2.03 14.36 9.71
CA ALA A 103 -2.59 13.25 10.47
C ALA A 103 -1.92 11.93 10.11
N GLU A 104 -2.02 10.94 11.00
CA GLU A 104 -1.54 9.59 10.78
C GLU A 104 -2.40 8.61 11.54
N THR A 105 -2.60 7.43 10.97
CA THR A 105 -3.20 6.30 11.67
C THR A 105 -2.61 4.98 11.17
N ASN A 106 -2.65 3.96 12.01
CA ASN A 106 -2.33 2.59 11.64
C ASN A 106 -3.59 1.75 11.73
N VAL A 107 -3.82 0.89 10.75
CA VAL A 107 -4.91 -0.08 10.73
C VAL A 107 -4.29 -1.46 10.65
N SER A 108 -4.49 -2.28 11.67
CA SER A 108 -4.03 -3.67 11.67
C SER A 108 -4.73 -4.48 10.60
N TYR A 109 -4.04 -5.47 10.04
CA TYR A 109 -4.68 -6.45 9.18
C TYR A 109 -5.79 -7.17 9.95
N PRO A 110 -7.01 -7.20 9.42
CA PRO A 110 -8.09 -7.90 10.09
C PRO A 110 -7.86 -9.39 10.00
N GLU A 111 -8.41 -10.08 10.99
CA GLU A 111 -8.48 -11.53 10.99
C GLU A 111 -9.56 -12.00 10.01
N GLU A 112 -10.69 -11.28 9.91
CA GLU A 112 -11.84 -11.71 9.10
C GLU A 112 -12.24 -10.68 8.02
N LEU A 113 -13.04 -11.14 7.06
CA LEU A 113 -13.70 -10.29 6.08
C LEU A 113 -14.86 -9.51 6.71
N GLY A 114 -15.37 -8.51 5.98
CA GLY A 114 -16.55 -7.76 6.38
C GLY A 114 -16.23 -6.43 7.06
N ARG A 115 -17.13 -5.97 7.92
CA ARG A 115 -17.10 -4.61 8.46
C ARG A 115 -16.40 -4.56 9.80
N LEU A 116 -15.49 -3.60 9.93
CA LEU A 116 -14.79 -3.27 11.16
C LEU A 116 -14.82 -1.76 11.39
N THR A 117 -14.78 -1.38 12.67
CA THR A 117 -14.70 0.01 13.10
C THR A 117 -13.25 0.39 13.32
N HIS A 118 -12.84 1.52 12.76
CA HIS A 118 -11.51 2.10 12.97
C HIS A 118 -11.68 3.60 13.21
N GLN A 119 -11.11 4.11 14.30
CA GLN A 119 -11.16 5.54 14.60
C GLN A 119 -10.11 6.27 13.74
N PHE A 120 -10.57 6.96 12.72
CA PHE A 120 -9.73 7.82 11.90
C PHE A 120 -9.56 9.19 12.57
N PRO A 121 -8.40 9.85 12.39
CA PRO A 121 -8.23 11.23 12.78
C PRO A 121 -9.23 12.15 12.06
N ASP A 122 -9.76 13.15 12.75
CA ASP A 122 -10.76 14.09 12.20
C ASP A 122 -10.33 14.72 10.86
N ALA A 123 -9.03 15.00 10.70
CA ALA A 123 -8.49 15.57 9.47
C ALA A 123 -8.67 14.65 8.24
N MET A 124 -8.83 13.34 8.44
CA MET A 124 -9.10 12.35 7.40
C MET A 124 -10.59 12.24 7.04
N HIS A 125 -11.51 12.79 7.84
CA HIS A 125 -12.96 12.70 7.57
C HIS A 125 -13.42 13.42 6.30
N SER A 126 -12.57 14.27 5.70
CA SER A 126 -12.84 14.85 4.37
C SER A 126 -12.71 13.82 3.24
N ILE A 127 -12.14 12.65 3.51
CA ILE A 127 -12.05 11.54 2.57
C ILE A 127 -13.39 10.79 2.60
N GLY A 128 -14.12 10.83 1.49
CA GLY A 128 -15.40 10.12 1.38
C GLY A 128 -15.22 8.59 1.36
N GLU A 129 -14.37 8.11 0.46
CA GLU A 129 -14.03 6.69 0.34
C GLU A 129 -12.58 6.55 -0.12
N LEU A 130 -11.89 5.55 0.41
CA LEU A 130 -10.59 5.10 -0.04
C LEU A 130 -10.66 3.59 -0.29
N LEU A 131 -10.36 3.18 -1.52
CA LEU A 131 -10.17 1.77 -1.87
C LEU A 131 -8.68 1.43 -1.75
N VAL A 132 -8.36 0.50 -0.85
CA VAL A 132 -6.98 0.08 -0.59
C VAL A 132 -6.82 -1.39 -0.91
N LEU A 133 -5.79 -1.73 -1.69
CA LEU A 133 -5.31 -3.09 -1.83
C LEU A 133 -4.61 -3.51 -0.53
N GLY A 134 -5.12 -4.54 0.13
CA GLY A 134 -4.68 -4.99 1.44
C GLY A 134 -4.62 -6.52 1.52
N SER A 135 -4.38 -7.03 2.73
CA SER A 135 -4.42 -8.48 3.00
C SER A 135 -5.09 -8.75 4.35
N VAL A 136 -5.63 -9.95 4.53
CA VAL A 136 -6.14 -10.45 5.83
C VAL A 136 -5.21 -11.47 6.45
N VAL A 137 -5.18 -11.56 7.78
CA VAL A 137 -4.25 -12.43 8.52
C VAL A 137 -4.69 -13.90 8.52
N ALA A 138 -5.99 -14.21 8.48
CA ALA A 138 -6.50 -15.53 8.83
C ALA A 138 -6.19 -16.69 7.87
N HIS A 139 -5.51 -16.49 6.74
CA HIS A 139 -5.48 -17.51 5.67
C HIS A 139 -4.09 -17.90 5.14
N GLY A 140 -3.02 -17.80 5.93
CA GLY A 140 -1.70 -18.15 5.38
C GLY A 140 -1.29 -17.16 4.28
N PRO A 141 -0.46 -17.52 3.28
CA PRO A 141 0.22 -16.52 2.45
C PRO A 141 -0.75 -15.67 1.61
N ARG A 142 -1.05 -14.47 2.14
CA ARG A 142 -1.59 -13.27 1.48
C ARG A 142 -2.83 -13.47 0.59
N ASN A 143 -3.97 -13.78 1.20
CA ASN A 143 -5.25 -13.47 0.55
C ASN A 143 -5.35 -11.95 0.36
N GLN A 144 -5.30 -11.53 -0.90
CA GLN A 144 -5.52 -10.15 -1.30
C GLN A 144 -6.97 -9.77 -1.06
N THR A 145 -7.16 -8.53 -0.64
CA THR A 145 -8.46 -7.97 -0.28
C THR A 145 -8.53 -6.53 -0.74
N ILE A 146 -9.75 -6.04 -0.92
CA ILE A 146 -10.02 -4.62 -1.12
C ILE A 146 -10.60 -4.08 0.18
N TRP A 147 -9.93 -3.11 0.77
CA TRP A 147 -10.41 -2.41 1.95
C TRP A 147 -11.10 -1.15 1.49
N VAL A 148 -12.41 -1.12 1.67
CA VAL A 148 -13.24 0.07 1.47
C VAL A 148 -13.23 0.85 2.78
N MET A 149 -12.33 1.81 2.89
CA MET A 149 -12.24 2.68 4.05
C MET A 149 -13.14 3.90 3.84
N LYS A 150 -13.96 4.21 4.84
CA LYS A 150 -14.75 5.45 4.90
C LYS A 150 -14.40 6.21 6.17
N PRO A 151 -13.36 7.06 6.13
CA PRO A 151 -12.89 7.77 7.31
C PRO A 151 -13.97 8.58 8.02
N SER A 152 -14.84 9.26 7.28
CA SER A 152 -15.96 10.04 7.84
C SER A 152 -16.97 9.20 8.66
N GLU A 153 -17.03 7.89 8.41
CA GLU A 153 -17.93 6.95 9.09
C GLU A 153 -17.19 6.08 10.12
N ASN A 154 -15.87 6.27 10.30
CA ASN A 154 -15.02 5.41 11.12
C ASN A 154 -15.15 3.91 10.80
N MET A 155 -15.32 3.60 9.52
CA MET A 155 -15.64 2.26 9.05
C MET A 155 -14.64 1.79 7.99
N ILE A 156 -14.32 0.51 8.05
CA ILE A 156 -13.61 -0.21 7.00
C ILE A 156 -14.45 -1.46 6.66
N GLU A 157 -14.68 -1.69 5.38
CA GLU A 157 -15.29 -2.92 4.87
C GLU A 157 -14.24 -3.67 4.03
N VAL A 158 -13.99 -4.93 4.38
CA VAL A 158 -12.96 -5.76 3.76
C VAL A 158 -13.62 -6.74 2.81
N LEU A 159 -13.43 -6.51 1.52
CA LEU A 159 -13.97 -7.30 0.44
C LEU A 159 -12.96 -8.37 0.02
N PRO A 160 -13.41 -9.62 -0.21
CA PRO A 160 -12.54 -10.65 -0.74
C PRO A 160 -12.21 -10.39 -2.22
N MET A 161 -11.07 -10.91 -2.66
CA MET A 161 -10.72 -11.00 -4.08
C MET A 161 -10.60 -12.47 -4.49
N GLU A 162 -11.69 -13.24 -4.34
CA GLU A 162 -11.70 -14.70 -4.55
C GLU A 162 -11.16 -15.11 -5.93
N TRP A 163 -11.54 -14.37 -6.98
CA TRP A 163 -11.07 -14.62 -8.34
C TRP A 163 -9.55 -14.52 -8.46
N TRP A 164 -8.94 -13.60 -7.71
CA TRP A 164 -7.50 -13.40 -7.66
C TRP A 164 -6.86 -14.48 -6.81
N ASN A 165 -7.31 -14.63 -5.55
CA ASN A 165 -6.72 -15.51 -4.55
C ASN A 165 -6.78 -17.00 -4.95
N HIS A 166 -7.81 -17.40 -5.71
CA HIS A 166 -7.99 -18.77 -6.21
C HIS A 166 -7.75 -18.90 -7.71
N GLY A 167 -7.28 -17.83 -8.36
CA GLY A 167 -6.94 -17.84 -9.78
C GLY A 167 -5.58 -18.48 -10.05
N ASP A 168 -5.36 -18.85 -11.31
CA ASP A 168 -4.08 -19.37 -11.80
C ASP A 168 -3.18 -18.21 -12.24
N TYR A 169 -2.67 -17.46 -11.26
CA TYR A 169 -1.80 -16.30 -11.48
C TYR A 169 -0.37 -16.56 -11.01
N ASP A 170 0.58 -16.01 -11.74
CA ASP A 170 1.97 -15.91 -11.33
C ASP A 170 2.17 -14.66 -10.46
N TYR A 171 1.96 -14.79 -9.15
CA TYR A 171 2.09 -13.69 -8.18
C TYR A 171 3.51 -13.08 -8.11
N GLY A 172 4.50 -13.67 -8.78
CA GLY A 172 5.84 -13.09 -8.95
C GLY A 172 5.94 -12.13 -10.13
N TYR A 173 4.98 -12.15 -11.06
CA TYR A 173 5.01 -11.36 -12.30
C TYR A 173 3.69 -10.64 -12.62
N GLU A 174 2.59 -11.05 -12.01
CA GLU A 174 1.25 -10.51 -12.17
C GLU A 174 0.76 -9.87 -10.87
N TRP A 175 0.19 -8.67 -10.97
CA TRP A 175 -0.15 -7.87 -9.79
C TRP A 175 -1.29 -6.91 -10.08
N VAL A 176 -2.31 -6.88 -9.22
CA VAL A 176 -3.26 -5.76 -9.18
C VAL A 176 -2.55 -4.54 -8.62
N THR A 177 -2.58 -3.42 -9.36
CA THR A 177 -1.88 -2.19 -8.94
C THR A 177 -2.79 -1.00 -8.72
N LYS A 178 -3.99 -1.00 -9.32
CA LYS A 178 -4.95 0.09 -9.16
C LYS A 178 -6.36 -0.44 -9.12
N ILE A 179 -7.17 0.20 -8.29
CA ILE A 179 -8.61 -0.02 -8.18
C ILE A 179 -9.30 1.33 -7.98
N ALA A 180 -10.51 1.48 -8.52
CA ALA A 180 -11.34 2.66 -8.36
C ALA A 180 -12.81 2.28 -8.40
N ARG A 181 -13.66 3.06 -7.72
CA ARG A 181 -15.10 2.92 -7.86
C ARG A 181 -15.57 3.68 -9.10
N ASP A 182 -16.35 3.02 -9.97
CA ASP A 182 -17.07 3.70 -11.05
C ASP A 182 -18.20 4.54 -10.41
N PRO A 183 -18.20 5.88 -10.57
CA PRO A 183 -19.20 6.75 -9.96
C PRO A 183 -20.62 6.54 -10.52
N LYS A 184 -20.78 5.94 -11.70
CA LYS A 184 -22.10 5.72 -12.31
C LYS A 184 -22.78 4.46 -11.77
N THR A 185 -22.03 3.37 -11.71
CA THR A 185 -22.56 2.05 -11.35
C THR A 185 -22.32 1.69 -9.87
N GLY A 186 -21.28 2.29 -9.28
CA GLY A 186 -20.73 1.91 -7.99
C GLY A 186 -19.88 0.64 -8.02
N ASN A 187 -19.72 0.00 -9.17
CA ASN A 187 -18.83 -1.14 -9.36
C ASN A 187 -17.37 -0.75 -9.17
N ILE A 188 -16.50 -1.73 -8.99
CA ILE A 188 -15.06 -1.50 -8.83
C ILE A 188 -14.38 -1.89 -10.15
N VAL A 189 -13.63 -0.96 -10.72
CA VAL A 189 -12.74 -1.21 -11.86
C VAL A 189 -11.31 -1.32 -11.35
N GLY A 190 -10.52 -2.17 -11.97
CA GLY A 190 -9.11 -2.31 -11.62
C GLY A 190 -8.23 -2.69 -12.80
N GLU A 191 -6.94 -2.47 -12.61
CA GLU A 191 -5.90 -2.85 -13.57
C GLU A 191 -4.59 -3.19 -12.84
N GLY A 192 -3.65 -3.74 -13.59
CA GLY A 192 -2.42 -4.23 -13.02
C GLY A 192 -1.32 -4.48 -14.02
N VAL A 193 -0.21 -4.99 -13.50
CA VAL A 193 0.90 -5.41 -14.34
C VAL A 193 0.60 -6.81 -14.83
N ARG A 194 0.62 -6.99 -16.16
CA ARG A 194 0.37 -8.27 -16.86
C ARG A 194 -1.00 -8.89 -16.61
N ILE A 195 -1.97 -8.10 -16.17
CA ILE A 195 -3.37 -8.50 -16.08
C ILE A 195 -4.22 -7.52 -16.88
N LEU A 196 -5.28 -8.03 -17.52
CA LEU A 196 -6.23 -7.20 -18.24
C LEU A 196 -7.02 -6.33 -17.24
N PRO A 197 -7.50 -5.15 -17.67
CA PRO A 197 -8.45 -4.39 -16.86
C PRO A 197 -9.68 -5.25 -16.54
N PHE A 198 -10.20 -5.12 -15.33
CA PHE A 198 -11.27 -5.97 -14.82
C PHE A 198 -12.36 -5.16 -14.13
N LEU A 199 -13.54 -5.78 -14.06
CA LEU A 199 -14.72 -5.24 -13.40
C LEU A 199 -15.16 -6.17 -12.27
N LEU A 200 -15.38 -5.59 -11.10
CA LEU A 200 -16.00 -6.23 -9.94
C LEU A 200 -17.31 -5.55 -9.59
N ASP A 201 -18.24 -6.28 -8.96
CA ASP A 201 -19.41 -5.66 -8.35
C ASP A 201 -19.03 -4.88 -7.06
N LYS A 202 -20.04 -4.31 -6.40
CA LYS A 202 -19.88 -3.53 -5.16
C LYS A 202 -19.33 -4.33 -3.98
N SER A 203 -19.45 -5.66 -4.03
CA SER A 203 -19.06 -6.61 -3.00
C SER A 203 -17.71 -7.29 -3.30
N GLY A 204 -17.07 -6.94 -4.42
CA GLY A 204 -15.77 -7.49 -4.82
C GLY A 204 -15.85 -8.75 -5.68
N ASN A 205 -17.05 -9.17 -6.11
CA ASN A 205 -17.18 -10.33 -6.99
C ASN A 205 -16.79 -9.98 -8.43
N PHE A 206 -16.04 -10.87 -9.08
CA PHE A 206 -15.59 -10.68 -10.45
C PHE A 206 -16.74 -10.77 -11.45
N LEU A 207 -16.91 -9.73 -12.26
CA LEU A 207 -17.94 -9.66 -13.30
C LEU A 207 -17.37 -9.94 -14.70
N GLY A 208 -16.07 -9.74 -14.89
CA GLY A 208 -15.41 -10.02 -16.16
C GLY A 208 -14.20 -9.12 -16.42
N TRP A 209 -13.46 -9.50 -17.45
CA TRP A 209 -12.43 -8.65 -18.05
C TRP A 209 -13.08 -7.56 -18.89
N MET A 210 -12.49 -6.38 -18.87
CA MET A 210 -12.88 -5.29 -19.76
C MET A 210 -12.07 -5.44 -21.05
N GLU A 211 -12.76 -5.39 -22.20
CA GLU A 211 -12.07 -5.39 -23.49
C GLU A 211 -11.22 -4.13 -23.63
N GLU A 212 -10.03 -4.28 -24.20
CA GLU A 212 -9.22 -3.14 -24.63
C GLU A 212 -9.97 -2.45 -25.78
N SER A 213 -10.38 -1.20 -25.56
CA SER A 213 -10.93 -0.33 -26.60
C SER A 213 -9.84 0.24 -27.50
#